data_AF-A0A7S0E3F3-F1
#
_entry.id   AF-A0A7S0E3F3-F1
#
_cell.length_a   1.000
_cell.length_b   1.000
_cell.length_c   1.000
_cell.angle_alpha   90.00
_cell.angle_beta   90.00
_cell.angle_gamma   90.00
#
_symmetry.space_group_name_H-M   'P 1'
#
loop_
_entity.id
_entity.type
_entity.pdbx_description
1 polymer ?
#
loop_
_entity_poly.entity_id
_entity_poly.type
_entity_poly.pdbx_seq_one_letter_code
_entity_poly.pdbx_strand_id
1 'polypeptide(L)'
;VKDNFNLTIQYLDWTVPGGLEARDFGVCFDMSDEVYMLGKQLVGCINFHVEKCKTCVSPVDSLYSLAIDYQTDWLQLWGANSMIRDPMHITETQVLNLGPLLEVYTPHSVDVVIKRFRMNETSFRRLNPDIAGSVVLPGMQICLAPLVCLQGV
;
A
#
# COMPACT_ATOMS: atom_id res chain seq x y z
N VAL A 1 38.05 3.62 -32.46
CA VAL A 1 37.98 4.31 -31.15
C VAL A 1 37.03 3.48 -30.30
N LYS A 2 37.50 2.94 -29.16
CA LYS A 2 36.61 2.25 -28.20
C LYS A 2 36.04 3.35 -27.33
N ASP A 3 34.79 3.72 -27.56
CA ASP A 3 34.11 4.66 -26.69
C ASP A 3 33.81 3.96 -25.36
N ASN A 4 34.59 4.30 -24.34
CA ASN A 4 34.34 3.89 -22.96
C ASN A 4 33.20 4.78 -22.43
N PHE A 5 31.96 4.35 -22.63
CA PHE A 5 30.81 4.99 -22.03
C PHE A 5 30.70 4.60 -20.56
N ASN A 6 30.80 5.58 -19.67
CA ASN A 6 30.36 5.39 -18.29
C ASN A 6 28.85 5.48 -18.26
N LEU A 7 28.20 4.34 -18.03
CA LEU A 7 26.75 4.25 -17.93
C LEU A 7 26.33 4.88 -16.58
N THR A 8 25.62 6.00 -16.63
CA THR A 8 25.07 6.64 -15.43
C THR A 8 23.72 6.04 -15.13
N ILE A 9 23.61 5.34 -14.00
CA ILE A 9 22.35 4.80 -13.48
C ILE A 9 21.92 5.66 -12.29
N GLN A 10 20.68 6.15 -12.31
CA GLN A 10 20.06 6.80 -11.17
C GLN A 10 18.84 5.99 -10.72
N TYR A 11 18.76 5.73 -9.43
CA TYR A 11 17.61 5.05 -8.81
C TYR A 11 16.68 6.11 -8.24
N LEU A 12 15.38 5.98 -8.52
CA LEU A 12 14.34 6.75 -7.86
C LEU A 12 13.66 5.86 -6.83
N ASP A 13 13.71 6.27 -5.58
CA ASP A 13 12.92 5.69 -4.50
C ASP A 13 11.82 6.66 -4.10
N TRP A 14 10.57 6.18 -4.11
CA TRP A 14 9.42 6.94 -3.66
C TRP A 14 8.57 6.08 -2.74
N THR A 15 8.26 6.63 -1.55
CA THR A 15 7.33 6.03 -0.61
C THR A 15 6.02 6.80 -0.70
N VAL A 16 4.94 6.11 -1.01
CA VAL A 16 3.60 6.68 -1.11
C VAL A 16 3.15 7.18 0.27
N PRO A 17 2.83 8.47 0.45
CA PRO A 17 2.14 8.92 1.66
C PRO A 17 0.76 8.27 1.78
N GLY A 18 0.33 7.93 3.00
CA GLY A 18 -1.03 7.42 3.23
C GLY A 18 -2.12 8.41 2.79
N GLY A 19 -3.26 7.89 2.34
CA GLY A 19 -4.36 8.68 1.75
C GLY A 19 -4.38 8.69 0.22
N LEU A 20 -3.40 8.04 -0.40
CA LEU A 20 -3.23 7.95 -1.85
C LEU A 20 -3.57 6.55 -2.41
N GLU A 21 -4.07 5.66 -1.57
CA GLU A 21 -4.49 4.31 -1.92
C GLU A 21 -5.62 4.32 -2.96
N ALA A 22 -5.61 3.32 -3.85
CA ALA A 22 -6.50 3.20 -5.00
C ALA A 22 -6.40 4.35 -6.02
N ARG A 23 -5.28 5.08 -6.05
CA ARG A 23 -5.03 6.14 -7.04
C ARG A 23 -3.93 5.74 -8.03
N ASP A 24 -4.09 6.27 -9.23
CA ASP A 24 -3.09 6.20 -10.29
C ASP A 24 -2.22 7.46 -10.29
N PHE A 25 -0.93 7.27 -10.50
CA PHE A 25 0.05 8.34 -10.62
C PHE A 25 0.87 8.14 -11.88
N GLY A 26 1.24 9.26 -12.52
CA GLY A 26 2.21 9.30 -13.60
C GLY A 26 3.39 10.18 -13.21
N VAL A 27 4.59 9.61 -13.22
CA VAL A 27 5.85 10.34 -13.00
C VAL A 27 6.63 10.35 -14.29
N CYS A 28 6.99 11.55 -14.76
CA CYS A 28 7.78 11.74 -15.98
C CYS A 28 9.18 12.24 -15.64
N PHE A 29 10.17 11.65 -16.29
CA PHE A 29 11.58 11.98 -16.16
C PHE A 29 12.04 12.66 -17.43
N ASP A 30 12.73 13.76 -17.21
CA ASP A 30 13.40 14.48 -18.26
C ASP A 30 14.86 14.06 -18.31
N MET A 31 15.25 13.44 -19.42
CA MET A 31 16.62 13.00 -19.64
C MET A 31 17.24 13.89 -20.71
N SER A 32 18.36 14.52 -20.36
CA SER A 32 19.17 15.36 -21.25
C SER A 32 20.64 15.00 -21.12
N ASP A 33 21.37 15.00 -22.24
CA ASP A 33 22.81 14.80 -22.28
C ASP A 33 23.46 15.87 -23.18
N GLU A 34 24.50 16.55 -22.69
CA GLU A 34 25.17 17.65 -23.41
C GLU A 34 25.88 17.19 -24.69
N VAL A 35 26.29 15.92 -24.78
CA VAL A 35 27.15 15.40 -25.86
C VAL A 35 26.31 14.78 -26.98
N TYR A 36 25.29 14.01 -26.64
CA TYR A 36 24.50 13.22 -27.60
C TYR A 36 23.13 13.80 -27.92
N MET A 37 22.59 14.66 -27.05
CA MET A 37 21.22 15.15 -27.19
C MET A 37 21.16 16.63 -27.55
N LEU A 38 21.96 17.03 -28.56
CA LEU A 38 21.99 18.34 -29.24
C LEU A 38 20.59 18.99 -29.43
N GLY A 39 20.05 19.61 -28.38
CA GLY A 39 18.71 20.19 -28.35
C GLY A 39 17.54 19.19 -28.31
N LYS A 40 17.76 17.91 -28.01
CA LYS A 40 16.69 16.90 -27.86
C LYS A 40 16.47 16.55 -26.39
N GLN A 41 15.22 16.48 -26.00
CA GLN A 41 14.80 16.13 -24.65
C GLN A 41 14.11 14.77 -24.72
N LEU A 42 14.59 13.79 -23.96
CA LEU A 42 13.92 12.50 -23.87
C LEU A 42 13.06 12.49 -22.61
N VAL A 43 11.75 12.47 -22.79
CA VAL A 43 10.80 12.36 -21.68
C VAL A 43 10.33 10.91 -21.58
N GLY A 44 10.61 10.26 -20.46
CA GLY A 44 10.11 8.93 -20.13
C GLY A 44 9.12 9.01 -18.97
N CYS A 45 7.92 8.47 -19.13
CA CYS A 45 6.92 8.45 -18.06
C CYS A 45 6.65 7.03 -17.57
N ILE A 46 6.44 6.90 -16.26
CA ILE A 46 6.05 5.67 -15.58
C ILE A 46 4.71 5.93 -14.90
N ASN A 47 3.75 5.06 -15.16
CA ASN A 47 2.47 5.07 -14.47
C ASN A 47 2.45 3.92 -13.46
N PHE A 48 1.99 4.18 -12.26
CA PHE A 48 1.80 3.15 -11.24
C PHE A 48 0.50 3.38 -10.47
N HIS A 49 -0.08 2.28 -10.02
CA HIS A 49 -1.30 2.24 -9.23
C HIS A 49 -0.94 1.90 -7.78
N VAL A 50 -1.42 2.69 -6.83
CA VAL A 50 -1.23 2.41 -5.39
C VAL A 50 -2.29 1.41 -4.95
N GLU A 51 -1.89 0.16 -4.80
CA GLU A 51 -2.81 -0.90 -4.39
C GLU A 51 -3.33 -0.67 -2.97
N LYS A 52 -4.66 -0.70 -2.82
CA LYS A 52 -5.32 -0.62 -1.53
C LYS A 52 -5.18 -1.94 -0.77
N CYS A 53 -5.14 -1.85 0.57
CA CYS A 53 -5.06 -3.01 1.45
C CYS A 53 -3.75 -3.80 1.36
N LYS A 54 -2.66 -3.13 0.96
CA LYS A 54 -1.32 -3.71 0.90
C LYS A 54 -0.30 -2.78 1.56
N THR A 55 0.78 -3.36 2.05
CA THR A 55 1.93 -2.63 2.60
C THR A 55 3.23 -3.29 2.17
N CYS A 56 4.28 -2.49 1.99
CA CYS A 56 5.64 -3.01 1.78
C CYS A 56 6.34 -3.20 3.14
N VAL A 57 7.09 -4.28 3.28
CA VAL A 57 7.89 -4.58 4.48
C VAL A 57 9.19 -3.78 4.45
N SER A 58 9.40 -2.98 5.49
CA SER A 58 10.66 -2.31 5.80
C SER A 58 11.65 -3.29 6.49
N PRO A 59 12.98 -3.07 6.41
CA PRO A 59 13.98 -3.93 7.07
C PRO A 59 13.82 -4.08 8.59
N VAL A 60 13.11 -3.14 9.24
CA VAL A 60 12.85 -3.16 10.69
C VAL A 60 11.49 -3.77 11.05
N ASP A 61 10.69 -4.12 10.06
CA ASP A 61 9.34 -4.60 10.28
C ASP A 61 9.30 -6.08 10.67
N SER A 62 8.29 -6.40 11.45
CA SER A 62 7.84 -7.76 11.73
C SER A 62 6.32 -7.81 11.52
N LEU A 63 5.74 -9.01 11.40
CA LEU A 63 4.28 -9.13 11.39
C LEU A 63 3.65 -8.54 12.66
N TYR A 64 4.37 -8.58 13.79
CA TYR A 64 3.91 -8.03 15.05
C TYR A 64 3.90 -6.49 15.05
N SER A 65 4.97 -5.83 14.60
CA SER A 65 5.02 -4.37 14.53
C SER A 65 3.97 -3.83 13.55
N LEU A 66 3.85 -4.47 12.38
CA LEU A 66 2.82 -4.11 11.40
C LEU A 66 1.39 -4.31 11.94
N ALA A 67 1.16 -5.38 12.70
CA ALA A 67 -0.14 -5.60 13.33
C ALA A 67 -0.49 -4.48 14.33
N ILE A 68 0.49 -4.01 15.12
CA ILE A 68 0.31 -2.84 15.99
C ILE A 68 -0.01 -1.59 15.19
N ASP A 69 0.74 -1.32 14.12
CA ASP A 69 0.59 -0.11 13.31
C ASP A 69 -0.79 -0.04 12.66
N TYR A 70 -1.27 -1.15 12.10
CA TYR A 70 -2.59 -1.25 11.47
C TYR A 70 -3.72 -1.60 12.44
N GLN A 71 -3.42 -1.71 13.75
CA GLN A 71 -4.37 -2.04 14.81
C GLN A 71 -5.18 -3.31 14.49
N THR A 72 -4.46 -4.34 14.04
CA THR A 72 -4.98 -5.67 13.68
C THR A 72 -4.24 -6.75 14.48
N ASP A 73 -4.53 -8.01 14.20
CA ASP A 73 -3.88 -9.15 14.82
C ASP A 73 -2.80 -9.75 13.89
N TRP A 74 -1.64 -10.08 14.44
CA TRP A 74 -0.51 -10.59 13.65
C TRP A 74 -0.79 -11.98 13.04
N LEU A 75 -1.63 -12.81 13.70
CA LEU A 75 -2.03 -14.12 13.19
C LEU A 75 -3.01 -13.96 12.02
N GLN A 76 -3.87 -12.95 12.05
CA GLN A 76 -4.70 -12.59 10.92
C GLN A 76 -3.85 -12.07 9.74
N LEU A 77 -2.87 -11.22 10.01
CA LEU A 77 -1.95 -10.75 8.99
C LEU A 77 -1.17 -11.91 8.38
N TRP A 78 -0.69 -12.85 9.19
CA TRP A 78 -0.05 -14.07 8.70
C TRP A 78 -1.02 -14.93 7.86
N GLY A 79 -2.25 -15.12 8.34
CA GLY A 79 -3.29 -15.88 7.65
C GLY A 79 -3.70 -15.28 6.29
N ALA A 80 -3.64 -13.95 6.15
CA ALA A 80 -3.86 -13.26 4.88
C ALA A 80 -2.67 -13.41 3.89
N ASN A 81 -1.53 -13.90 4.38
CA ASN A 81 -0.28 -14.00 3.65
C ASN A 81 0.27 -15.42 3.69
N SER A 82 -0.47 -16.37 3.12
CA SER A 82 -0.16 -17.80 3.13
C SER A 82 1.17 -18.20 2.46
N MET A 83 1.81 -17.27 1.75
CA MET A 83 3.15 -17.46 1.19
C MET A 83 4.25 -17.41 2.27
N ILE A 84 3.97 -16.79 3.43
CA ILE A 84 4.89 -16.72 4.55
C ILE A 84 4.84 -18.05 5.31
N ARG A 85 5.93 -18.81 5.26
CA ARG A 85 6.03 -20.11 5.94
C ARG A 85 6.42 -19.97 7.42
N ASP A 86 7.28 -19.01 7.71
CA ASP A 86 7.74 -18.70 9.06
C ASP A 86 7.31 -17.27 9.41
N PRO A 87 6.35 -17.06 10.33
CA PRO A 87 5.85 -15.74 10.68
C PRO A 87 6.91 -14.85 11.36
N MET A 88 8.03 -15.41 11.82
CA MET A 88 9.14 -14.64 12.38
C MET A 88 10.11 -14.12 11.33
N HIS A 89 10.00 -14.60 10.09
CA HIS A 89 10.90 -14.23 9.00
C HIS A 89 10.09 -13.75 7.78
N ILE A 90 9.93 -12.44 7.68
CA ILE A 90 9.41 -11.75 6.49
C ILE A 90 10.56 -11.13 5.72
N THR A 91 10.47 -11.12 4.39
CA THR A 91 11.56 -10.61 3.54
C THR A 91 11.39 -9.11 3.32
N GLU A 92 12.49 -8.37 3.30
CA GLU A 92 12.48 -6.95 2.96
C GLU A 92 11.85 -6.73 1.59
N THR A 93 11.14 -5.60 1.41
CA THR A 93 10.42 -5.23 0.18
C THR A 93 9.27 -6.18 -0.22
N GLN A 94 9.02 -7.23 0.56
CA GLN A 94 7.85 -8.09 0.36
C GLN A 94 6.57 -7.26 0.53
N VAL A 95 5.63 -7.44 -0.39
CA VAL A 95 4.30 -6.85 -0.28
C VAL A 95 3.41 -7.78 0.53
N LEU A 96 2.76 -7.24 1.57
CA LEU A 96 1.82 -7.96 2.42
C LEU A 96 0.40 -7.48 2.17
N ASN A 97 -0.54 -8.43 2.17
CA ASN A 97 -1.96 -8.13 2.20
C ASN A 97 -2.39 -7.84 3.64
N LEU A 98 -3.04 -6.70 3.86
CA LEU A 98 -3.57 -6.28 5.16
C LEU A 98 -4.94 -6.90 5.46
N GLY A 99 -5.66 -7.31 4.41
CA GLY A 99 -6.98 -7.94 4.51
C GLY A 99 -7.70 -7.99 3.15
N PRO A 100 -8.97 -8.42 3.13
CA PRO A 100 -9.76 -8.41 1.90
C PRO A 100 -10.27 -7.01 1.53
N LEU A 101 -10.38 -6.77 0.22
CA LEU A 101 -11.08 -5.62 -0.34
C LEU A 101 -12.56 -5.96 -0.53
N LEU A 102 -13.44 -5.11 0.00
CA LEU A 102 -14.88 -5.16 -0.21
C LEU A 102 -15.29 -4.04 -1.16
N GLU A 103 -15.94 -4.39 -2.27
CA GLU A 103 -16.60 -3.43 -3.15
C GLU A 103 -17.95 -3.00 -2.57
N VAL A 104 -18.21 -1.69 -2.57
CA VAL A 104 -19.46 -1.10 -2.09
C VAL A 104 -20.44 -0.99 -3.25
N TYR A 105 -21.61 -1.61 -3.12
CA TYR A 105 -22.68 -1.51 -4.13
C TYR A 105 -23.77 -0.50 -3.76
N THR A 106 -23.94 -0.20 -2.48
CA THR A 106 -24.92 0.76 -1.96
C THR A 106 -24.30 1.66 -0.91
N PRO A 107 -24.75 2.92 -0.76
CA PRO A 107 -24.22 3.79 0.29
C PRO A 107 -24.40 3.17 1.68
N HIS A 108 -23.35 3.20 2.49
CA HIS A 108 -23.40 2.77 3.88
C HIS A 108 -22.71 3.80 4.77
N SER A 109 -23.14 3.93 6.03
CA SER A 109 -22.34 4.69 6.98
C SER A 109 -21.11 3.89 7.38
N VAL A 110 -20.01 4.59 7.62
CA VAL A 110 -18.76 4.02 8.14
C VAL A 110 -19.01 3.26 9.43
N ASP A 111 -19.85 3.79 10.33
CA ASP A 111 -20.23 3.12 11.59
C ASP A 111 -20.87 1.74 11.38
N VAL A 112 -21.72 1.61 10.35
CA VAL A 112 -22.38 0.32 10.02
C VAL A 112 -21.34 -0.67 9.51
N VAL A 113 -20.40 -0.23 8.66
CA VAL A 113 -19.31 -1.08 8.17
C VAL A 113 -18.43 -1.56 9.33
N ILE A 114 -17.96 -0.63 10.17
CA ILE A 114 -17.12 -0.92 11.34
C ILE A 114 -17.82 -1.92 12.27
N LYS A 115 -19.09 -1.68 12.63
CA LYS A 115 -19.86 -2.60 13.50
C LYS A 115 -20.07 -3.96 12.86
N ARG A 116 -20.42 -4.01 11.57
CA ARG A 116 -20.68 -5.26 10.84
C ARG A 116 -19.45 -6.16 10.79
N PHE A 117 -18.28 -5.58 10.53
CA PHE A 117 -17.03 -6.31 10.43
C PHE A 117 -16.23 -6.34 11.74
N ARG A 118 -16.80 -5.83 12.84
CA ARG A 118 -16.15 -5.75 14.15
C ARG A 118 -14.74 -5.16 14.05
N MET A 119 -14.60 -4.06 13.30
CA MET A 119 -13.34 -3.33 13.19
C MET A 119 -13.23 -2.29 14.30
N ASN A 120 -12.01 -1.87 14.61
CA ASN A 120 -11.76 -0.64 15.36
C ASN A 120 -11.84 0.56 14.39
N GLU A 121 -12.42 1.69 14.82
CA GLU A 121 -12.44 2.92 14.01
C GLU A 121 -11.04 3.39 13.62
N THR A 122 -10.09 3.35 14.55
CA THR A 122 -8.69 3.68 14.28
C THR A 122 -8.10 2.76 13.21
N SER A 123 -8.36 1.45 13.29
CA SER A 123 -7.91 0.49 12.27
C SER A 123 -8.56 0.79 10.91
N PHE A 124 -9.87 1.03 10.90
CA PHE A 124 -10.62 1.38 9.70
C PHE A 124 -10.05 2.61 9.01
N ARG A 125 -9.77 3.68 9.75
CA ARG A 125 -9.23 4.94 9.20
C ARG A 125 -7.79 4.80 8.72
N ARG A 126 -6.97 3.97 9.38
CA ARG A 126 -5.60 3.67 8.92
C ARG A 126 -5.58 2.85 7.63
N LEU A 127 -6.51 1.91 7.48
CA LEU A 127 -6.61 1.05 6.29
C LEU A 127 -7.37 1.71 5.14
N ASN A 128 -8.14 2.76 5.43
CA ASN A 128 -8.98 3.46 4.47
C ASN A 128 -8.85 4.99 4.61
N PRO A 129 -7.63 5.55 4.56
CA PRO A 129 -7.42 6.99 4.76
C PRO A 129 -8.00 7.85 3.63
N ASP A 130 -8.27 7.25 2.46
CA ASP A 130 -9.01 7.84 1.34
C ASP A 130 -10.49 8.14 1.69
N ILE A 131 -11.04 7.44 2.68
CA ILE A 131 -12.42 7.60 3.15
C ILE A 131 -12.45 8.61 4.30
N ALA A 132 -12.46 9.90 3.98
CA ALA A 132 -12.49 10.97 4.98
C ALA A 132 -13.88 11.17 5.64
N GLY A 133 -14.96 10.81 4.93
CA GLY A 133 -16.34 11.04 5.37
C GLY A 133 -16.88 10.02 6.38
N SER A 134 -18.15 10.15 6.74
CA SER A 134 -18.92 9.18 7.54
C SER A 134 -19.72 8.20 6.68
N VAL A 135 -19.61 8.28 5.36
CA VAL A 135 -20.35 7.47 4.39
C VAL A 135 -19.38 6.91 3.36
N VAL A 136 -19.56 5.64 3.02
CA VAL A 136 -18.94 4.97 1.87
C VAL A 136 -19.95 4.92 0.73
N LEU A 137 -19.51 5.22 -0.48
CA LEU A 137 -20.35 5.34 -1.67
C LEU A 137 -20.18 4.14 -2.60
N PRO A 138 -21.18 3.87 -3.48
CA PRO A 138 -21.05 2.84 -4.50
C PRO A 138 -19.79 3.00 -5.37
N GLY A 139 -19.15 1.88 -5.70
CA GLY A 139 -17.90 1.83 -6.46
C GLY A 139 -16.64 2.04 -5.63
N MET A 140 -16.76 2.45 -4.36
CA MET A 140 -15.61 2.50 -3.46
C MET A 140 -15.19 1.09 -3.03
N GLN A 141 -13.90 0.91 -2.80
CA GLN A 141 -13.36 -0.30 -2.19
C GLN A 141 -12.98 -0.03 -0.74
N ILE A 142 -13.24 -1.00 0.15
CA ILE A 142 -12.93 -0.91 1.57
C ILE A 142 -11.96 -2.03 1.92
N CYS A 143 -10.80 -1.68 2.48
CA CYS A 143 -9.90 -2.64 3.10
C CYS A 143 -10.44 -3.01 4.48
N LEU A 144 -10.71 -4.30 4.69
CA LEU A 144 -11.26 -4.82 5.93
C LEU A 144 -10.18 -5.54 6.74
N ALA A 145 -10.13 -5.28 8.04
CA ALA A 145 -9.38 -6.07 9.01
C ALA A 145 -10.29 -6.42 10.19
N PRO A 146 -11.17 -7.45 10.04
CA PRO A 146 -12.10 -7.84 11.10
C PRO A 146 -11.36 -8.33 12.34
N LEU A 147 -11.80 -7.97 13.55
CA LEU A 147 -11.23 -8.56 14.77
C LEU A 147 -11.67 -10.03 14.89
N VAL A 148 -10.70 -10.95 14.79
CA VAL A 148 -10.95 -12.40 14.83
C VAL A 148 -10.97 -12.95 16.27
N CYS A 149 -10.23 -12.31 17.18
CA CYS A 149 -10.18 -12.67 18.59
C CYS A 149 -10.57 -11.46 19.45
N LEU A 150 -11.53 -11.63 20.36
CA LEU A 150 -11.66 -10.71 21.48
C LEU A 150 -10.46 -10.96 22.38
N GLN A 151 -9.52 -10.02 22.51
CA GLN A 151 -8.63 -10.04 23.66
C GLN A 151 -9.54 -9.99 24.89
N GLY A 152 -9.57 -11.10 25.63
CA GLY A 152 -10.41 -11.23 26.81
C GLY A 152 -10.14 -10.06 27.74
N VAL A 153 -11.21 -9.36 28.11
CA VAL A 153 -11.21 -8.39 29.21
C VAL A 153 -10.84 -9.13 30.49
#